data_AF-A0A2A3E0Y2-F1
#
_entry.id   AF-A0A2A3E0Y2-F1
#
_cell.length_a   1.000
_cell.length_b   1.000
_cell.length_c   1.000
_cell.angle_alpha   90.00
_cell.angle_beta   90.00
_cell.angle_gamma   90.00
#
_symmetry.space_group_name_H-M   'P 1'
#
loop_
_entity.id
_entity.type
_entity.pdbx_description
1 polymer ?
#
loop_
_entity_poly.entity_id
_entity_poly.type
_entity_poly.pdbx_seq_one_letter_code
_entity_poly.pdbx_strand_id
1 'polypeptide(L)'
;MSEKNIIEWTQKDVTKWLSESGHEKFVDLFFDQEIDGKVLLTLKEDDLKLISMNIKKIGDIKRLYISIKQLQRANMAVLFELGYVDIFPSSNFFSHHKHEMPSSGINNEGSIEHEFYSASMSEDGHASHLPPEIWKAFISLAYLFIVTWITAFVMVIVHDRVPDMKKYPPLPDIFLDNVPHIPWAFDMCEVTGTILFAIWLIVLIFHKYRFILLRRFFALSGTVFLLRCVTMLITSLSVPGAHLQCQPRKVPEDWTNSAYVELYNKIAMAYVIWRGAGMSIQGVRTCGDYMFSGHTVALTMLNFFITEYTPRQLYFLHTFTWMLNMFGIFFILAAHEHYSIDVFVAFYITSRLFLYYHTLANNQALMQRDSNRTRIWFPLFSFFESSVDGIVPNEYESPSLIICNLVCTGKDIWHLVRSSICFRKSWRNVNHGSVKNSTKKEH
;
A
#
# COMPACT_ATOMS: atom_id res chain seq x y z
N MET A 1 39.07 -26.96 -34.98
CA MET A 1 38.11 -26.71 -36.08
C MET A 1 37.19 -25.63 -35.55
N SER A 2 37.27 -24.40 -36.05
CA SER A 2 36.48 -23.28 -35.53
C SER A 2 35.00 -23.61 -35.64
N GLU A 3 34.28 -23.64 -34.51
CA GLU A 3 32.82 -23.75 -34.52
C GLU A 3 32.27 -22.59 -35.35
N LYS A 4 31.58 -22.91 -36.45
CA LYS A 4 30.92 -21.91 -37.27
C LYS A 4 29.86 -21.21 -36.43
N ASN A 5 29.80 -19.87 -36.52
CA ASN A 5 28.77 -19.10 -35.85
C ASN A 5 27.39 -19.55 -36.34
N ILE A 6 26.42 -19.68 -35.42
CA ILE A 6 25.07 -20.17 -35.69
C ILE A 6 24.32 -19.31 -36.73
N ILE A 7 24.66 -18.02 -36.84
CA ILE A 7 24.12 -17.11 -37.85
C ILE A 7 24.44 -17.58 -39.28
N GLU A 8 25.56 -18.26 -39.44
CA GLU A 8 26.08 -18.74 -40.73
C GLU A 8 25.67 -20.18 -41.03
N TRP A 9 24.86 -20.80 -40.15
CA TRP A 9 24.43 -22.18 -40.36
C TRP A 9 23.47 -22.25 -41.54
N THR A 10 23.86 -23.07 -42.51
CA THR A 10 23.02 -23.42 -43.64
C THR A 10 22.02 -24.51 -43.24
N GLN A 11 21.04 -24.79 -44.09
CA GLN A 11 20.08 -25.90 -43.89
C GLN A 11 20.79 -27.23 -43.59
N LYS A 12 21.95 -27.49 -44.21
CA LYS A 12 22.75 -28.70 -43.98
C LYS A 12 23.41 -28.74 -42.60
N ASP A 13 23.74 -27.57 -42.04
CA ASP A 13 24.29 -27.47 -40.71
C ASP A 13 23.19 -27.65 -39.65
N VAL A 14 21.98 -27.13 -39.92
CA VAL A 14 20.78 -27.34 -39.09
C VAL A 14 20.34 -28.80 -39.07
N THR A 15 20.31 -29.48 -40.21
CA THR A 15 19.97 -30.92 -40.27
C THR A 15 21.00 -31.77 -39.53
N LYS A 16 22.28 -31.45 -39.66
CA LYS A 16 23.35 -32.10 -38.89
C LYS A 16 23.16 -31.91 -37.38
N TRP A 17 22.83 -30.69 -36.93
CA TRP A 17 22.55 -30.40 -35.53
C TRP A 17 21.33 -31.16 -35.00
N LEU A 18 20.26 -31.28 -35.81
CA LEU A 18 19.07 -32.05 -35.46
C LEU A 18 19.39 -33.53 -35.26
N SER A 19 20.20 -34.13 -36.14
CA SER A 19 20.66 -35.52 -36.00
C SER A 19 21.51 -35.72 -34.75
N GLU A 20 22.49 -34.84 -34.52
CA GLU A 20 23.38 -34.91 -33.34
C GLU A 20 22.63 -34.67 -32.01
N SER A 21 21.56 -33.88 -32.04
CA SER A 21 20.70 -33.58 -30.87
C SER A 21 19.62 -34.64 -30.60
N GLY A 22 19.56 -35.71 -31.41
CA GLY A 22 18.60 -36.82 -31.24
C GLY A 22 17.21 -36.55 -31.82
N HIS A 23 17.07 -35.58 -32.72
CA HIS A 23 15.82 -35.13 -33.33
C HIS A 23 15.71 -35.51 -34.82
N GLU A 24 16.24 -36.69 -35.21
CA GLU A 24 16.29 -37.17 -36.61
C GLU A 24 14.94 -37.13 -37.33
N LYS A 25 13.84 -37.34 -36.62
CA LYS A 25 12.48 -37.33 -37.19
C LYS A 25 12.04 -35.97 -37.75
N PHE A 26 12.72 -34.89 -37.36
CA PHE A 26 12.42 -33.54 -37.80
C PHE A 26 13.36 -33.05 -38.91
N VAL A 27 14.35 -33.86 -39.30
CA VAL A 27 15.36 -33.49 -40.30
C VAL A 27 14.72 -33.18 -41.65
N ASP A 28 13.89 -34.10 -42.16
CA ASP A 28 13.23 -33.93 -43.46
C ASP A 28 12.26 -32.73 -43.44
N LEU A 29 11.52 -32.56 -42.33
CA LEU A 29 10.56 -31.45 -42.16
C LEU A 29 11.26 -30.08 -42.12
N PHE A 30 12.39 -29.98 -41.41
CA PHE A 30 13.13 -28.72 -41.31
C PHE A 30 13.88 -28.40 -42.61
N PHE A 31 14.30 -29.44 -43.35
CA PHE A 31 14.90 -29.29 -44.67
C PHE A 31 13.88 -28.80 -45.69
N ASP A 32 12.68 -29.39 -45.72
CA ASP A 32 11.59 -29.00 -46.62
C ASP A 32 11.07 -27.57 -46.36
N GLN A 33 11.14 -27.10 -45.12
CA GLN A 33 10.74 -25.74 -44.71
C GLN A 33 11.89 -24.73 -44.79
N GLU A 34 13.02 -25.11 -45.37
CA GLU A 34 14.18 -24.25 -45.61
C GLU A 34 14.75 -23.56 -44.35
N ILE A 35 14.68 -24.23 -43.19
CA ILE A 35 15.07 -23.63 -41.90
C ILE A 35 16.60 -23.52 -41.79
N ASP A 36 17.10 -22.28 -41.77
CA ASP A 36 18.50 -21.95 -41.52
C ASP A 36 18.76 -21.60 -40.03
N GLY A 37 20.02 -21.32 -39.68
CA GLY A 37 20.39 -21.02 -38.28
C GLY A 37 19.72 -19.80 -37.68
N LYS A 38 19.42 -18.77 -38.49
CA LYS A 38 18.71 -17.57 -38.02
C LYS A 38 17.26 -17.89 -37.71
N VAL A 39 16.59 -18.60 -38.62
CA VAL A 39 15.21 -19.05 -38.44
C VAL A 39 15.12 -19.95 -37.22
N LEU A 40 16.01 -20.95 -37.10
CA LEU A 40 16.08 -21.87 -35.95
C LEU A 40 16.15 -21.12 -34.61
N LEU A 41 16.94 -20.06 -34.53
CA LEU A 41 17.06 -19.22 -33.33
C LEU A 41 15.82 -18.39 -33.02
N THR A 42 14.99 -18.09 -34.01
CA THR A 42 13.77 -17.29 -33.84
C THR A 42 12.49 -18.12 -33.70
N LEU A 43 12.57 -19.45 -33.89
CA LEU A 43 11.40 -20.33 -33.81
C LEU A 43 10.68 -20.25 -32.46
N LYS A 44 9.36 -20.09 -32.53
CA LYS A 44 8.44 -20.16 -31.38
C LYS A 44 7.78 -21.52 -31.30
N GLU A 45 7.15 -21.79 -30.16
CA GLU A 45 6.46 -23.05 -29.94
C GLU A 45 5.31 -23.26 -30.94
N ASP A 46 4.61 -22.21 -31.32
CA ASP A 46 3.49 -22.30 -32.27
C ASP A 46 3.94 -22.57 -33.70
N ASP A 47 5.11 -22.07 -34.10
CA ASP A 47 5.72 -22.36 -35.41
C ASP A 47 6.06 -23.85 -35.51
N LEU A 48 6.57 -24.45 -34.43
CA LEU A 48 6.85 -25.88 -34.37
C LEU A 48 5.57 -26.73 -34.45
N LYS A 49 4.45 -26.27 -33.92
CA LYS A 49 3.15 -26.94 -34.06
C LYS A 49 2.67 -26.91 -35.51
N LEU A 50 2.90 -25.80 -36.22
CA LEU A 50 2.58 -25.64 -37.64
C LEU A 50 3.43 -26.57 -38.52
N ILE A 51 4.74 -26.62 -38.26
CA ILE A 51 5.70 -27.45 -39.01
C ILE A 51 5.48 -28.96 -38.74
N SER A 52 5.07 -29.31 -37.51
CA SER A 52 4.98 -30.70 -37.05
C SER A 52 3.58 -31.32 -37.19
N MET A 53 2.72 -30.80 -38.07
CA MET A 53 1.33 -31.28 -38.23
C MET A 53 1.20 -32.79 -38.45
N ASN A 54 2.22 -33.44 -39.02
CA ASN A 54 2.24 -34.89 -39.25
C ASN A 54 2.78 -35.73 -38.07
N ILE A 55 3.34 -35.11 -37.03
CA ILE A 55 3.93 -35.80 -35.87
C ILE A 55 2.93 -35.84 -34.71
N LYS A 56 2.30 -37.01 -34.52
CA LYS A 56 1.22 -37.22 -33.54
C LYS A 56 1.67 -37.26 -32.07
N LYS A 57 2.97 -37.20 -31.78
CA LYS A 57 3.51 -37.34 -30.41
C LYS A 57 4.01 -36.01 -29.88
N ILE A 58 3.22 -35.37 -29.02
CA ILE A 58 3.55 -34.10 -28.36
C ILE A 58 4.91 -34.12 -27.63
N GLY A 59 5.32 -35.28 -27.11
CA GLY A 59 6.59 -35.43 -26.41
C GLY A 59 7.83 -35.21 -27.29
N ASP A 60 7.75 -35.52 -28.58
CA ASP A 60 8.85 -35.30 -29.52
C ASP A 60 8.98 -33.79 -29.84
N ILE A 61 7.85 -33.08 -29.98
CA ILE A 61 7.80 -31.63 -30.20
C ILE A 61 8.36 -30.87 -28.98
N LYS A 62 7.93 -31.23 -27.77
CA LYS A 62 8.43 -30.58 -26.54
C LYS A 62 9.93 -30.80 -26.32
N ARG A 63 10.46 -32.00 -26.62
CA ARG A 63 11.90 -32.27 -26.54
C ARG A 63 12.72 -31.42 -27.52
N LEU A 64 12.24 -31.27 -28.76
CA LEU A 64 12.85 -30.40 -29.74
C LEU A 64 12.84 -28.93 -29.29
N TYR A 65 11.70 -28.44 -28.80
CA TYR A 65 11.57 -27.07 -28.32
C TYR A 65 12.54 -26.77 -27.15
N ILE A 66 12.74 -27.73 -26.24
CA ILE A 66 13.72 -27.60 -25.16
C ILE A 66 15.15 -27.47 -25.71
N SER A 67 15.53 -28.29 -26.69
CA SER A 67 16.85 -28.20 -27.35
C SER A 67 17.04 -26.86 -28.06
N ILE A 68 16.01 -26.34 -28.74
CA ILE A 68 16.04 -25.01 -29.38
C ILE A 68 16.19 -23.91 -28.32
N LYS A 69 15.48 -24.00 -27.19
CA LYS A 69 15.61 -23.04 -26.07
C LYS A 69 17.01 -23.04 -25.44
N GLN A 70 17.64 -24.21 -25.33
CA GLN A 70 19.02 -24.32 -24.88
C GLN A 70 19.98 -23.65 -25.87
N LEU A 71 19.75 -23.85 -27.16
CA LEU A 71 20.54 -23.22 -28.23
C LEU A 71 20.38 -21.69 -28.25
N GLN A 72 19.17 -21.17 -28.07
CA GLN A 72 18.88 -19.73 -27.92
C GLN A 72 19.61 -19.14 -26.70
N ARG A 73 19.60 -19.84 -25.56
CA ARG A 73 20.30 -19.39 -24.34
C ARG A 73 21.81 -19.34 -24.51
N ALA A 74 22.40 -20.30 -25.23
CA ALA A 74 23.83 -20.32 -25.52
C ALA A 74 24.24 -19.18 -26.47
N ASN A 75 23.31 -18.67 -27.29
CA ASN A 75 23.55 -17.68 -28.33
C ASN A 75 22.78 -16.36 -28.11
N MET A 76 22.57 -15.97 -26.84
CA MET A 76 21.82 -14.75 -26.49
C MET A 76 22.37 -13.47 -27.13
N ALA A 77 23.70 -13.35 -27.27
CA ALA A 77 24.34 -12.19 -27.91
C ALA A 77 23.96 -12.07 -29.40
N VAL A 78 23.77 -13.20 -30.08
CA VAL A 78 23.35 -13.26 -31.49
C VAL A 78 21.87 -12.88 -31.63
N LEU A 79 21.01 -13.35 -30.71
CA LEU A 79 19.60 -12.95 -30.68
C LEU A 79 19.44 -11.43 -30.52
N PHE A 80 20.34 -10.80 -29.77
CA PHE A 80 20.40 -9.35 -29.62
C PHE A 80 20.82 -8.64 -30.91
N GLU A 81 21.88 -9.12 -31.57
CA GLU A 81 22.33 -8.57 -32.86
C GLU A 81 21.26 -8.67 -33.94
N LEU A 82 20.42 -9.71 -33.88
CA LEU A 82 19.26 -9.91 -34.75
C LEU A 82 18.03 -9.06 -34.36
N GLY A 83 18.10 -8.27 -33.28
CA GLY A 83 16.99 -7.44 -32.80
C GLY A 83 15.81 -8.23 -32.23
N TYR A 84 16.02 -9.49 -31.84
CA TYR A 84 14.98 -10.37 -31.32
C TYR A 84 14.78 -10.24 -29.80
N VAL A 85 15.75 -9.63 -29.11
CA VAL A 85 15.73 -9.40 -27.65
C VAL A 85 16.29 -8.01 -27.35
N ASP A 86 15.53 -7.16 -26.67
CA ASP A 86 15.97 -5.83 -26.23
C ASP A 86 16.63 -5.88 -24.84
N ILE A 87 17.72 -5.12 -24.64
CA ILE A 87 18.39 -4.96 -23.34
C ILE A 87 18.25 -3.49 -22.88
N PHE A 88 17.58 -3.30 -21.74
CA PHE A 88 17.37 -2.07 -20.96
C PHE A 88 16.23 -1.12 -21.38
N PRO A 89 15.31 -0.74 -20.46
CA PRO A 89 14.37 0.35 -20.66
C PRO A 89 15.13 1.68 -20.47
N SER A 90 15.68 2.20 -21.55
CA SER A 90 16.29 3.53 -21.57
C SER A 90 15.25 4.55 -22.01
N SER A 91 14.96 5.48 -21.11
CA SER A 91 14.18 6.70 -21.29
C SER A 91 14.31 7.40 -22.67
N ASN A 92 13.15 7.75 -23.22
CA ASN A 92 12.87 8.86 -24.16
C ASN A 92 13.50 8.83 -25.57
N PHE A 93 12.69 8.49 -26.60
CA PHE A 93 12.48 9.36 -27.77
C PHE A 93 11.23 8.93 -28.58
N PHE A 94 10.43 9.92 -29.00
CA PHE A 94 9.23 9.81 -29.83
C PHE A 94 9.44 9.00 -31.13
N SER A 95 8.49 8.11 -31.48
CA SER A 95 7.87 8.12 -32.82
C SER A 95 6.57 7.32 -32.87
N HIS A 96 5.53 8.00 -33.33
CA HIS A 96 4.28 7.48 -33.87
C HIS A 96 4.43 6.15 -34.63
N HIS A 97 3.54 5.18 -34.39
CA HIS A 97 2.66 4.61 -35.43
C HIS A 97 1.51 3.81 -34.83
N LYS A 98 0.28 4.28 -35.12
CA LYS A 98 -0.99 3.57 -34.92
C LYS A 98 -1.05 2.31 -35.78
N HIS A 99 -1.60 1.21 -35.26
CA HIS A 99 -2.45 0.33 -36.04
C HIS A 99 -3.54 -0.33 -35.17
N GLU A 100 -4.77 -0.22 -35.65
CA GLU A 100 -6.04 -0.68 -35.05
C GLU A 100 -6.35 -2.14 -35.42
N MET A 101 -6.83 -2.93 -34.42
CA MET A 101 -7.91 -3.98 -34.45
C MET A 101 -7.82 -5.20 -35.42
N PRO A 102 -8.61 -6.30 -35.28
CA PRO A 102 -9.70 -6.61 -34.33
C PRO A 102 -9.66 -8.01 -33.64
N SER A 103 -10.60 -8.18 -32.71
CA SER A 103 -10.97 -9.38 -31.94
C SER A 103 -11.57 -10.56 -32.72
N SER A 104 -11.28 -11.79 -32.31
CA SER A 104 -12.19 -12.94 -32.42
C SER A 104 -11.85 -14.01 -31.38
N GLY A 105 -12.81 -14.37 -30.52
CA GLY A 105 -12.65 -15.39 -29.48
C GLY A 105 -12.83 -16.81 -30.00
N ILE A 106 -12.43 -17.79 -29.16
CA ILE A 106 -13.07 -19.09 -28.89
C ILE A 106 -12.41 -19.65 -27.62
N ASN A 107 -13.25 -20.11 -26.69
CA ASN A 107 -12.87 -20.76 -25.44
C ASN A 107 -12.36 -22.19 -25.68
N ASN A 108 -11.38 -22.63 -24.89
CA ASN A 108 -11.29 -24.00 -24.39
C ASN A 108 -10.45 -24.07 -23.11
N GLU A 109 -11.04 -24.62 -22.06
CA GLU A 109 -10.43 -24.90 -20.77
C GLU A 109 -9.42 -26.07 -20.85
N GLY A 110 -8.35 -26.00 -20.05
CA GLY A 110 -7.65 -27.20 -19.57
C GLY A 110 -6.15 -27.31 -19.82
N SER A 111 -5.34 -26.33 -19.41
CA SER A 111 -3.97 -26.59 -18.95
C SER A 111 -3.53 -25.48 -18.00
N ILE A 112 -3.08 -25.88 -16.81
CA ILE A 112 -2.42 -25.01 -15.83
C ILE A 112 -1.08 -24.58 -16.43
N GLU A 113 -1.12 -23.57 -17.29
CA GLU A 113 0.02 -22.70 -17.54
C GLU A 113 -0.26 -21.44 -16.73
N HIS A 114 0.66 -21.17 -15.81
CA HIS A 114 0.72 -19.92 -15.09
C HIS A 114 1.05 -18.85 -16.15
N GLU A 115 0.02 -18.39 -16.86
CA GLU A 115 0.10 -17.20 -17.69
C GLU A 115 0.69 -16.13 -16.79
N PHE A 116 1.95 -15.79 -17.06
CA PHE A 116 2.47 -14.48 -16.77
C PHE A 116 1.49 -13.53 -17.45
N TYR A 117 0.49 -13.07 -16.69
CA TYR A 117 -0.13 -11.77 -16.90
C TYR A 117 1.03 -10.78 -16.88
N SER A 118 1.67 -10.64 -18.04
CA SER A 118 2.33 -9.42 -18.42
C SER A 118 1.19 -8.42 -18.49
N ALA A 119 0.85 -7.87 -17.31
CA ALA A 119 0.20 -6.59 -17.24
C ALA A 119 1.03 -5.70 -18.14
N SER A 120 0.42 -5.27 -19.23
CA SER A 120 1.01 -4.27 -20.12
C SER A 120 1.46 -3.14 -19.21
N MET A 121 2.77 -3.03 -18.98
CA MET A 121 3.31 -1.86 -18.32
C MET A 121 2.87 -0.70 -19.22
N SER A 122 1.97 0.13 -18.71
CA SER A 122 1.59 1.35 -19.40
C SER A 122 2.88 2.08 -19.75
N GLU A 123 3.08 2.44 -21.02
CA GLU A 123 4.28 3.16 -21.49
C GLU A 123 4.53 4.45 -20.68
N ASP A 124 3.49 4.96 -20.01
CA ASP A 124 3.54 6.17 -19.17
C ASP A 124 3.78 5.91 -17.67
N GLY A 125 3.92 4.64 -17.22
CA GLY A 125 4.05 4.27 -15.79
C GLY A 125 2.79 4.50 -14.94
N HIS A 126 1.70 4.98 -15.55
CA HIS A 126 0.41 5.21 -14.94
C HIS A 126 -0.48 3.96 -14.94
N ALA A 127 -1.31 3.84 -13.91
CA ALA A 127 -2.17 2.70 -13.75
C ALA A 127 -3.27 2.58 -14.81
N SER A 128 -3.30 1.44 -15.53
CA SER A 128 -4.30 1.13 -16.55
C SER A 128 -5.66 0.73 -15.97
N HIS A 129 -5.66 0.16 -14.75
CA HIS A 129 -6.86 -0.28 -14.05
C HIS A 129 -6.79 0.06 -12.56
N LEU A 130 -7.67 0.96 -12.10
CA LEU A 130 -7.78 1.41 -10.71
C LEU A 130 -9.22 1.21 -10.20
N PRO A 131 -9.59 -0.01 -9.77
CA PRO A 131 -10.93 -0.25 -9.25
C PRO A 131 -11.06 0.46 -7.88
N PRO A 132 -12.13 1.23 -7.64
CA PRO A 132 -12.39 1.82 -6.34
C PRO A 132 -12.84 0.72 -5.36
N GLU A 133 -11.88 0.01 -4.78
CA GLU A 133 -12.11 -1.06 -3.81
C GLU A 133 -12.45 -0.51 -2.42
N ILE A 134 -13.65 0.07 -2.30
CA ILE A 134 -14.15 0.73 -1.08
C ILE A 134 -14.06 -0.21 0.13
N TRP A 135 -14.32 -1.51 -0.05
CA TRP A 135 -14.20 -2.50 1.03
C TRP A 135 -12.78 -2.61 1.60
N LYS A 136 -11.74 -2.55 0.76
CA LYS A 136 -10.35 -2.55 1.25
C LYS A 136 -10.02 -1.26 1.99
N ALA A 137 -10.57 -0.13 1.56
CA ALA A 137 -10.45 1.13 2.32
C ALA A 137 -11.12 1.03 3.70
N PHE A 138 -12.28 0.36 3.80
CA PHE A 138 -12.95 0.11 5.08
C PHE A 138 -12.14 -0.82 6.00
N ILE A 139 -11.54 -1.89 5.46
CA ILE A 139 -10.62 -2.76 6.23
C ILE A 139 -9.42 -1.96 6.75
N SER A 140 -8.82 -1.11 5.91
CA SER A 140 -7.70 -0.25 6.31
C SER A 140 -8.10 0.75 7.40
N LEU A 141 -9.30 1.32 7.30
CA LEU A 141 -9.87 2.19 8.33
C LEU A 141 -10.07 1.42 9.66
N ALA A 142 -10.63 0.21 9.62
CA ALA A 142 -10.80 -0.63 10.80
C ALA A 142 -9.44 -0.96 11.45
N TYR A 143 -8.42 -1.26 10.64
CA TYR A 143 -7.05 -1.45 11.12
C TYR A 143 -6.52 -0.22 11.86
N LEU A 144 -6.65 0.98 11.28
CA LEU A 144 -6.24 2.22 11.94
C LEU A 144 -7.01 2.45 13.25
N PHE A 145 -8.32 2.18 13.29
CA PHE A 145 -9.10 2.31 14.52
C PHE A 145 -8.64 1.36 15.63
N ILE A 146 -8.34 0.11 15.29
CA ILE A 146 -7.80 -0.86 16.25
C ILE A 146 -6.43 -0.40 16.75
N VAL A 147 -5.54 0.05 15.85
CA VAL A 147 -4.21 0.53 16.24
C VAL A 147 -4.28 1.78 17.11
N THR A 148 -5.13 2.75 16.78
CA THR A 148 -5.29 3.98 17.59
C THR A 148 -5.89 3.67 18.97
N TRP A 149 -6.79 2.69 19.07
CA TRP A 149 -7.28 2.19 20.36
C TRP A 149 -6.16 1.54 21.17
N ILE A 150 -5.36 0.66 20.56
CA ILE A 150 -4.19 0.06 21.19
C ILE A 150 -3.22 1.16 21.64
N THR A 151 -3.00 2.18 20.81
CA THR A 151 -2.13 3.32 21.12
C THR A 151 -2.62 4.02 22.37
N ALA A 152 -3.89 4.42 22.44
CA ALA A 152 -4.44 5.09 23.62
C ALA A 152 -4.30 4.24 24.89
N PHE A 153 -4.51 2.92 24.79
CA PHE A 153 -4.31 2.01 25.91
C PHE A 153 -2.84 1.89 26.34
N VAL A 154 -1.92 1.78 25.37
CA VAL A 154 -0.47 1.74 25.63
C VAL A 154 0.01 3.04 26.26
N MET A 155 -0.50 4.20 25.83
CA MET A 155 -0.17 5.50 26.44
C MET A 155 -0.51 5.52 27.93
N VAL A 156 -1.65 4.93 28.34
CA VAL A 156 -2.00 4.79 29.77
C VAL A 156 -1.00 3.88 30.51
N ILE A 157 -0.63 2.75 29.92
CA ILE A 157 0.33 1.82 30.54
C ILE A 157 1.70 2.49 30.71
N VAL A 158 2.17 3.17 29.67
CA VAL A 158 3.49 3.79 29.65
C VAL A 158 3.52 4.97 30.61
N HIS A 159 2.43 5.72 30.73
CA HIS A 159 2.26 6.77 31.75
C HIS A 159 2.42 6.22 33.18
N ASP A 160 1.84 5.07 33.49
CA ASP A 160 2.01 4.44 34.80
C ASP A 160 3.45 3.93 35.05
N ARG A 161 4.18 3.61 33.97
CA ARG A 161 5.55 3.10 34.02
C ARG A 161 6.61 4.20 33.99
N VAL A 162 6.23 5.47 33.86
CA VAL A 162 7.17 6.59 33.81
C VAL A 162 8.07 6.56 35.06
N PRO A 163 9.41 6.58 34.88
CA PRO A 163 10.34 6.61 36.01
C PRO A 163 10.11 7.85 36.90
N ASP A 164 10.32 7.70 38.21
CA ASP A 164 10.20 8.83 39.14
C ASP A 164 11.17 9.96 38.75
N MET A 165 10.62 11.15 38.48
CA MET A 165 11.33 12.35 38.07
C MET A 165 12.40 12.79 39.08
N LYS A 166 12.22 12.47 40.37
CA LYS A 166 13.22 12.79 41.41
C LYS A 166 14.45 11.90 41.33
N LYS A 167 14.27 10.64 40.93
CA LYS A 167 15.34 9.65 40.84
C LYS A 167 16.04 9.67 39.48
N TYR A 168 15.28 9.96 38.43
CA TYR A 168 15.76 9.96 37.04
C TYR A 168 15.48 11.32 36.39
N PRO A 169 16.46 12.24 36.37
CA PRO A 169 16.32 13.53 35.69
C PRO A 169 16.20 13.36 34.16
N PRO A 170 15.86 14.44 33.42
CA PRO A 170 15.86 14.44 31.97
C PRO A 170 17.23 14.01 31.40
N LEU A 171 17.21 13.28 30.28
CA LEU A 171 18.45 12.94 29.58
C LEU A 171 19.06 14.18 28.94
N PRO A 172 20.41 14.26 28.83
CA PRO A 172 21.07 15.36 28.14
C PRO A 172 20.67 15.38 26.66
N ASP A 173 20.22 16.54 26.18
CA ASP A 173 19.71 16.73 24.83
C ASP A 173 20.20 18.06 24.27
N ILE A 174 21.06 17.98 23.24
CA ILE A 174 21.75 19.14 22.68
C ILE A 174 20.75 20.23 22.26
N PHE A 175 19.58 19.88 21.72
CA PHE A 175 18.63 20.90 21.29
C PHE A 175 17.94 21.55 22.50
N LEU A 176 17.43 20.73 23.44
CA LEU A 176 16.70 21.22 24.62
C LEU A 176 17.61 22.00 25.58
N ASP A 177 18.90 21.68 25.61
CA ASP A 177 19.89 22.39 26.44
C ASP A 177 20.23 23.78 25.86
N ASN A 178 20.07 23.99 24.55
CA ASN A 178 20.43 25.23 23.86
C ASN A 178 19.23 26.13 23.53
N VAL A 179 18.00 25.62 23.60
CA VAL A 179 16.78 26.36 23.28
C VAL A 179 15.96 26.56 24.56
N PRO A 180 15.52 27.78 24.87
CA PRO A 180 14.65 28.00 26.03
C PRO A 180 13.25 27.45 25.77
N HIS A 181 12.64 26.89 26.81
CA HIS A 181 11.27 26.38 26.76
C HIS A 181 10.24 27.48 26.41
N ILE A 182 9.41 27.19 25.41
CA ILE A 182 8.32 28.07 24.95
C ILE A 182 6.96 27.40 25.22
N PRO A 183 6.16 27.86 26.21
CA PRO A 183 4.98 27.15 26.67
C PRO A 183 3.82 27.10 25.66
N TRP A 184 3.72 28.09 24.76
CA TRP A 184 2.68 28.14 23.73
C TRP A 184 3.04 27.37 22.46
N ALA A 185 4.30 26.89 22.34
CA ALA A 185 4.77 26.27 21.10
C ALA A 185 4.01 24.97 20.81
N PHE A 186 3.69 24.17 21.83
CA PHE A 186 2.97 22.92 21.64
C PHE A 186 1.57 23.13 21.03
N ASP A 187 0.83 24.13 21.53
CA ASP A 187 -0.48 24.48 20.98
C ASP A 187 -0.36 24.90 19.50
N MET A 188 0.70 25.63 19.12
CA MET A 188 0.95 26.00 17.72
C MET A 188 1.32 24.81 16.85
N CYS A 189 1.99 23.78 17.39
CA CYS A 189 2.20 22.52 16.69
C CYS A 189 0.85 21.84 16.38
N GLU A 190 -0.06 21.76 17.35
CA GLU A 190 -1.38 21.14 17.15
C GLU A 190 -2.24 21.92 16.15
N VAL A 191 -2.20 23.25 16.19
CA VAL A 191 -2.84 24.11 15.17
C VAL A 191 -2.26 23.84 13.79
N THR A 192 -0.94 23.74 13.68
CA THR A 192 -0.23 23.43 12.43
C THR A 192 -0.64 22.06 11.87
N GLY A 193 -0.72 21.04 12.73
CA GLY A 193 -1.19 19.71 12.36
C GLY A 193 -2.65 19.71 11.91
N THR A 194 -3.51 20.48 12.57
CA THR A 194 -4.92 20.64 12.20
C THR A 194 -5.07 21.31 10.82
N ILE A 195 -4.24 22.31 10.50
CA ILE A 195 -4.21 22.95 9.18
C ILE A 195 -3.78 21.97 8.10
N LEU A 196 -2.69 21.20 8.32
CA LEU A 196 -2.26 20.17 7.39
C LEU A 196 -3.34 19.11 7.17
N PHE A 197 -4.02 18.69 8.24
CA PHE A 197 -5.12 17.75 8.14
C PHE A 197 -6.30 18.32 7.34
N ALA A 198 -6.65 19.59 7.52
CA ALA A 198 -7.68 20.25 6.73
C ALA A 198 -7.32 20.31 5.23
N ILE A 199 -6.07 20.64 4.89
CA ILE A 199 -5.58 20.62 3.50
C ILE A 199 -5.67 19.20 2.92
N TRP A 200 -5.27 18.19 3.68
CA TRP A 200 -5.37 16.80 3.25
C TRP A 200 -6.81 16.37 2.99
N LEU A 201 -7.76 16.74 3.85
CA LEU A 201 -9.19 16.49 3.63
C LEU A 201 -9.69 17.17 2.36
N ILE A 202 -9.25 18.39 2.07
CA ILE A 202 -9.59 19.10 0.83
C ILE A 202 -9.08 18.30 -0.38
N VAL A 203 -7.82 17.87 -0.37
CA VAL A 203 -7.25 17.03 -1.44
C VAL A 203 -8.09 15.76 -1.63
N LEU A 204 -8.42 15.06 -0.55
CA LEU A 204 -9.24 13.84 -0.59
C LEU A 204 -10.65 14.06 -1.14
N ILE A 205 -11.28 15.21 -0.87
CA ILE A 205 -12.61 15.52 -1.39
C ILE A 205 -12.58 15.67 -2.91
N PHE A 206 -11.56 16.35 -3.44
CA PHE A 206 -11.46 16.66 -4.86
C PHE A 206 -10.77 15.56 -5.69
N HIS A 207 -10.01 14.66 -5.08
CA HIS A 207 -9.26 13.63 -5.80
C HIS A 207 -10.18 12.49 -6.29
N LYS A 208 -10.12 12.15 -7.57
CA LYS A 208 -10.95 11.11 -8.21
C LYS A 208 -10.77 9.74 -7.54
N TYR A 209 -9.54 9.38 -7.21
CA TYR A 209 -9.16 8.09 -6.60
C TYR A 209 -9.12 8.09 -5.06
N ARG A 210 -9.90 8.95 -4.39
CA ARG A 210 -9.86 9.17 -2.92
C ARG A 210 -9.86 7.92 -2.04
N PHE A 211 -10.54 6.84 -2.44
CA PHE A 211 -10.58 5.60 -1.65
C PHE A 211 -9.23 4.86 -1.65
N ILE A 212 -8.46 4.95 -2.74
CA ILE A 212 -7.11 4.39 -2.81
C ILE A 212 -6.17 5.20 -1.91
N LEU A 213 -6.26 6.53 -1.96
CA LEU A 213 -5.49 7.43 -1.09
C LEU A 213 -5.79 7.16 0.39
N LEU A 214 -7.07 7.07 0.76
CA LEU A 214 -7.50 6.75 2.13
C LEU A 214 -6.98 5.38 2.59
N ARG A 215 -7.09 4.36 1.74
CA ARG A 215 -6.57 3.01 2.03
C ARG A 215 -5.08 3.06 2.35
N ARG A 216 -4.29 3.75 1.53
CA ARG A 216 -2.83 3.90 1.70
C ARG A 216 -2.50 4.71 2.96
N PHE A 217 -3.19 5.82 3.18
CA PHE A 217 -3.01 6.68 4.36
C PHE A 217 -3.27 5.92 5.66
N PHE A 218 -4.39 5.19 5.75
CA PHE A 218 -4.73 4.41 6.93
C PHE A 218 -3.77 3.24 7.17
N ALA A 219 -3.33 2.55 6.10
CA ALA A 219 -2.39 1.43 6.22
C ALA A 219 -1.02 1.90 6.71
N LEU A 220 -0.48 2.97 6.11
CA LEU A 220 0.80 3.54 6.51
C LEU A 220 0.75 4.13 7.92
N SER A 221 -0.27 4.94 8.22
CA SER A 221 -0.43 5.52 9.57
C SER A 221 -0.56 4.43 10.62
N GLY A 222 -1.43 3.43 10.41
CA GLY A 222 -1.60 2.32 11.35
C GLY A 222 -0.32 1.52 11.56
N THR A 223 0.46 1.27 10.50
CA THR A 223 1.74 0.53 10.63
C THR A 223 2.74 1.30 11.48
N VAL A 224 2.87 2.61 11.25
CA VAL A 224 3.78 3.47 11.99
C VAL A 224 3.37 3.60 13.47
N PHE A 225 2.08 3.81 13.75
CA PHE A 225 1.58 3.89 15.13
C PHE A 225 1.66 2.54 15.86
N LEU A 226 1.51 1.42 15.16
CA LEU A 226 1.70 0.10 15.77
C LEU A 226 3.15 -0.12 16.19
N LEU A 227 4.11 0.28 15.35
CA LEU A 227 5.53 0.26 15.71
C LEU A 227 5.80 1.14 16.95
N ARG A 228 5.19 2.35 16.99
CA ARG A 228 5.25 3.24 18.16
C ARG A 228 4.81 2.54 19.44
N CYS A 229 3.66 1.86 19.41
CA CYS A 229 3.15 1.12 20.57
C CYS A 229 4.17 0.10 21.10
N VAL A 230 4.79 -0.67 20.19
CA VAL A 230 5.81 -1.66 20.56
C VAL A 230 7.03 -0.98 21.20
N THR A 231 7.53 0.09 20.59
CA THR A 231 8.72 0.79 21.10
C THR A 231 8.51 1.42 22.48
N MET A 232 7.37 2.08 22.70
CA MET A 232 7.05 2.71 23.99
C MET A 232 6.83 1.68 25.11
N LEU A 233 6.31 0.49 24.77
CA LEU A 233 6.18 -0.60 25.75
C LEU A 233 7.53 -1.22 26.14
N ILE A 234 8.45 -1.36 25.19
CA ILE A 234 9.76 -1.95 25.44
C ILE A 234 10.59 -1.04 26.34
N THR A 235 10.62 0.27 26.06
CA THR A 235 11.42 1.24 26.82
C THR A 235 10.60 2.48 27.13
N SER A 236 10.49 2.81 28.43
CA SER A 236 9.93 4.07 28.91
C SER A 236 11.08 5.00 29.31
N LEU A 237 11.12 6.19 28.71
CA LEU A 237 12.16 7.19 28.97
C LEU A 237 11.71 8.15 30.09
N SER A 238 12.67 8.81 30.74
CA SER A 238 12.37 9.86 31.71
C SER A 238 11.80 11.11 31.02
N VAL A 239 11.08 11.91 31.79
CA VAL A 239 10.37 13.11 31.30
C VAL A 239 11.38 14.17 30.82
N PRO A 240 11.21 14.76 29.62
CA PRO A 240 12.16 15.71 29.04
C PRO A 240 12.15 17.09 29.69
N GLY A 241 11.03 17.51 30.30
CA GLY A 241 10.88 18.83 30.90
C GLY A 241 10.34 18.78 32.33
N ALA A 242 10.87 19.63 33.21
CA ALA A 242 10.38 19.75 34.59
C ALA A 242 8.99 20.41 34.68
N HIS A 243 8.53 21.08 33.61
CA HIS A 243 7.20 21.70 33.53
C HIS A 243 6.07 20.67 33.42
N LEU A 244 6.39 19.44 33.01
CA LEU A 244 5.45 18.33 32.89
C LEU A 244 5.18 17.71 34.27
N GLN A 245 4.05 18.07 34.87
CA GLN A 245 3.62 17.52 36.16
C GLN A 245 3.02 16.11 35.98
N CYS A 246 3.89 15.11 35.79
CA CYS A 246 3.50 13.71 35.72
C CYS A 246 3.34 13.14 37.14
N GLN A 247 2.11 13.09 37.66
CA GLN A 247 1.84 12.45 38.95
C GLN A 247 1.37 11.00 38.75
N PRO A 248 1.97 10.01 39.45
CA PRO A 248 1.48 8.64 39.41
C PRO A 248 0.05 8.60 39.97
N ARG A 249 -0.82 7.80 39.35
CA ARG A 249 -2.20 7.64 39.79
C ARG A 249 -2.22 7.09 41.23
N LYS A 250 -3.02 7.71 42.11
CA LYS A 250 -3.24 7.20 43.47
C LYS A 250 -4.01 5.89 43.38
N VAL A 251 -3.35 4.77 43.71
CA VAL A 251 -3.99 3.45 43.77
C VAL A 251 -4.86 3.41 45.05
N PRO A 252 -6.17 3.13 44.97
CA PRO A 252 -6.99 2.92 46.16
C PRO A 252 -6.47 1.73 46.96
N GLU A 253 -6.34 1.88 48.28
CA GLU A 253 -5.65 0.95 49.19
C GLU A 253 -6.43 -0.35 49.50
N ASP A 254 -7.61 -0.57 48.89
CA ASP A 254 -8.50 -1.69 49.23
C ASP A 254 -8.22 -2.95 48.38
N TRP A 255 -7.65 -3.96 49.04
CA TRP A 255 -6.94 -5.10 48.45
C TRP A 255 -7.81 -6.23 47.83
N THR A 256 -9.14 -6.13 47.79
CA THR A 256 -10.00 -7.29 47.46
C THR A 256 -10.76 -7.24 46.13
N ASN A 257 -10.75 -6.09 45.41
CA ASN A 257 -11.38 -5.97 44.07
C ASN A 257 -10.50 -5.23 43.03
N SER A 258 -9.19 -5.08 43.30
CA SER A 258 -8.37 -4.04 42.64
C SER A 258 -8.11 -4.27 41.15
N ALA A 259 -7.87 -5.50 40.68
CA ALA A 259 -7.41 -5.73 39.29
C ALA A 259 -8.47 -5.39 38.23
N TYR A 260 -9.74 -5.76 38.46
CA TYR A 260 -10.84 -5.42 37.55
C TYR A 260 -11.14 -3.92 37.57
N VAL A 261 -11.10 -3.29 38.75
CA VAL A 261 -11.30 -1.84 38.91
C VAL A 261 -10.14 -1.05 38.28
N GLU A 262 -8.90 -1.52 38.43
CA GLU A 262 -7.72 -0.94 37.80
C GLU A 262 -7.79 -1.03 36.28
N LEU A 263 -8.14 -2.21 35.74
CA LEU A 263 -8.32 -2.40 34.31
C LEU A 263 -9.44 -1.51 33.76
N TYR A 264 -10.57 -1.41 34.46
CA TYR A 264 -11.66 -0.51 34.09
C TYR A 264 -11.21 0.95 34.05
N ASN A 265 -10.48 1.40 35.07
CA ASN A 265 -9.94 2.76 35.12
C ASN A 265 -8.94 3.03 33.99
N LYS A 266 -8.10 2.05 33.64
CA LYS A 266 -7.18 2.15 32.50
C LYS A 266 -7.94 2.26 31.18
N ILE A 267 -8.98 1.44 30.97
CA ILE A 267 -9.83 1.48 29.78
C ILE A 267 -10.60 2.82 29.70
N ALA A 268 -11.12 3.32 30.82
CA ALA A 268 -11.82 4.60 30.88
C ALA A 268 -10.89 5.77 30.51
N MET A 269 -9.67 5.79 31.03
CA MET A 269 -8.66 6.79 30.66
C MET A 269 -8.21 6.65 29.20
N ALA A 270 -8.00 5.42 28.72
CA ALA A 270 -7.68 5.15 27.32
C ALA A 270 -8.80 5.67 26.40
N TYR A 271 -10.06 5.51 26.80
CA TYR A 271 -11.20 6.08 26.08
C TYR A 271 -11.16 7.61 26.06
N VAL A 272 -10.81 8.27 27.17
CA VAL A 272 -10.65 9.74 27.24
C VAL A 272 -9.52 10.23 26.34
N ILE A 273 -8.40 9.52 26.28
CA ILE A 273 -7.29 9.83 25.39
C ILE A 273 -7.71 9.63 23.92
N TRP A 274 -8.35 8.51 23.63
CA TRP A 274 -8.75 8.12 22.27
C TRP A 274 -9.80 9.07 21.67
N ARG A 275 -10.84 9.44 22.42
CA ARG A 275 -11.80 10.47 22.00
C ARG A 275 -11.15 11.84 21.80
N GLY A 276 -10.07 12.08 22.54
CA GLY A 276 -9.26 13.29 22.51
C GLY A 276 -8.25 13.34 21.36
N ALA A 277 -8.16 12.26 20.56
CA ALA A 277 -7.08 12.00 19.60
C ALA A 277 -5.65 12.18 20.17
N GLY A 278 -5.48 12.13 21.50
CA GLY A 278 -4.22 12.42 22.18
C GLY A 278 -3.73 13.88 22.12
N MET A 279 -4.61 14.84 21.80
CA MET A 279 -4.26 16.27 21.71
C MET A 279 -4.35 16.98 23.08
N SER A 280 -3.34 17.80 23.38
CA SER A 280 -3.23 18.63 24.59
C SER A 280 -4.26 19.77 24.59
N ILE A 281 -4.63 20.32 23.43
CA ILE A 281 -5.74 21.30 23.32
C ILE A 281 -7.08 20.72 23.82
N GLN A 282 -7.26 19.40 23.74
CA GLN A 282 -8.45 18.72 24.25
C GLN A 282 -8.33 18.32 25.74
N GLY A 283 -7.29 18.81 26.42
CA GLY A 283 -7.04 18.60 27.84
C GLY A 283 -6.38 17.27 28.17
N VAL A 284 -5.90 16.53 27.17
CA VAL A 284 -5.23 15.25 27.38
C VAL A 284 -3.72 15.48 27.53
N ARG A 285 -3.21 15.32 28.76
CA ARG A 285 -1.77 15.30 29.03
C ARG A 285 -1.34 13.91 29.45
N THR A 286 -0.64 13.23 28.57
CA THR A 286 -0.01 11.94 28.82
C THR A 286 1.47 12.11 29.08
N CYS A 287 2.08 11.18 29.79
CA CYS A 287 3.52 11.17 30.02
C CYS A 287 4.08 9.81 29.61
N GLY A 288 5.36 9.79 29.25
CA GLY A 288 6.11 8.56 28.99
C GLY A 288 6.17 8.15 27.52
N ASP A 289 5.46 8.84 26.63
CA ASP A 289 5.45 8.57 25.19
C ASP A 289 6.59 9.26 24.43
N TYR A 290 7.77 9.30 25.05
CA TYR A 290 8.97 10.02 24.58
C TYR A 290 9.89 9.17 23.69
N MET A 291 9.45 7.96 23.32
CA MET A 291 10.13 7.12 22.35
C MET A 291 9.21 6.97 21.14
N PHE A 292 9.61 7.60 20.04
CA PHE A 292 8.88 7.77 18.78
C PHE A 292 7.70 8.78 18.84
N SER A 293 7.87 10.02 18.34
CA SER A 293 6.92 11.14 18.49
C SER A 293 5.75 11.05 17.51
N GLY A 294 4.53 10.89 18.03
CA GLY A 294 3.31 10.76 17.21
C GLY A 294 2.91 12.04 16.48
N HIS A 295 3.15 13.21 17.08
CA HIS A 295 2.90 14.50 16.44
C HIS A 295 3.79 14.68 15.21
N THR A 296 5.09 14.34 15.33
CA THR A 296 6.03 14.37 14.22
C THR A 296 5.63 13.42 13.09
N VAL A 297 5.20 12.20 13.44
CA VAL A 297 4.66 11.23 12.48
C VAL A 297 3.46 11.80 11.74
N ALA A 298 2.48 12.37 12.46
CA ALA A 298 1.26 12.91 11.87
C ALA A 298 1.56 14.08 10.91
N LEU A 299 2.37 15.05 11.34
CA LEU A 299 2.79 16.19 10.52
C LEU A 299 3.51 15.74 9.24
N THR A 300 4.49 14.85 9.39
CA THR A 300 5.31 14.36 8.27
C THR A 300 4.46 13.53 7.30
N MET A 301 3.63 12.62 7.82
CA MET A 301 2.75 11.79 7.00
C MET A 301 1.77 12.64 6.20
N LEU A 302 1.10 13.62 6.83
CA LEU A 302 0.18 14.52 6.14
C LEU A 302 0.89 15.32 5.05
N ASN A 303 2.05 15.92 5.36
CA ASN A 303 2.83 16.67 4.38
C ASN A 303 3.23 15.80 3.16
N PHE A 304 3.64 14.56 3.41
CA PHE A 304 4.09 13.66 2.34
C PHE A 304 2.93 13.21 1.45
N PHE A 305 1.80 12.85 2.05
CA PHE A 305 0.59 12.52 1.30
C PHE A 305 0.06 13.70 0.48
N ILE A 306 0.07 14.92 1.04
CA ILE A 306 -0.33 16.11 0.28
C ILE A 306 0.62 16.31 -0.92
N THR A 307 1.93 16.21 -0.70
CA THR A 307 2.93 16.45 -1.77
C THR A 307 2.89 15.39 -2.87
N GLU A 308 2.67 14.11 -2.52
CA GLU A 308 2.61 12.99 -3.48
C GLU A 308 1.35 13.06 -4.35
N TYR A 309 0.20 13.29 -3.73
CA TYR A 309 -1.10 13.24 -4.38
C TYR A 309 -1.59 14.61 -4.89
N THR A 310 -0.68 15.57 -5.03
CA THR A 310 -0.95 16.90 -5.58
C THR A 310 -0.10 17.16 -6.83
N PRO A 311 -0.64 17.79 -7.88
CA PRO A 311 0.10 18.03 -9.11
C PRO A 311 1.28 18.95 -8.86
N ARG A 312 2.41 18.67 -9.52
CA ARG A 312 3.67 19.43 -9.38
C ARG A 312 3.53 20.93 -9.69
N GLN A 313 2.48 21.32 -10.40
CA GLN A 313 2.17 22.72 -10.72
C GLN A 313 1.78 23.54 -9.47
N LEU A 314 1.26 22.89 -8.42
CA LEU A 314 0.89 23.54 -7.15
C LEU A 314 2.09 23.68 -6.22
N TYR A 315 3.20 24.24 -6.74
CA TYR A 315 4.44 24.38 -5.99
C TYR A 315 4.27 25.22 -4.72
N PHE A 316 3.43 26.26 -4.76
CA PHE A 316 3.14 27.08 -3.57
C PHE A 316 2.51 26.27 -2.44
N LEU A 317 1.61 25.33 -2.78
CA LEU A 317 1.00 24.46 -1.77
C LEU A 317 2.08 23.56 -1.14
N HIS A 318 2.93 22.96 -1.98
CA HIS A 318 4.00 22.07 -1.50
C HIS A 318 4.99 22.83 -0.62
N THR A 319 5.44 24.01 -1.05
CA THR A 319 6.30 24.86 -0.23
C THR A 319 5.63 25.20 1.10
N PHE A 320 4.35 25.58 1.07
CA PHE A 320 3.60 25.90 2.29
C PHE A 320 3.50 24.70 3.25
N THR A 321 3.16 23.51 2.77
CA THR A 321 3.05 22.31 3.64
C THR A 321 4.39 21.87 4.20
N TRP A 322 5.48 22.00 3.44
CA TRP A 322 6.84 21.74 3.92
C TRP A 322 7.28 22.75 4.99
N MET A 323 6.94 24.03 4.82
CA MET A 323 7.19 25.04 5.84
C MET A 323 6.39 24.74 7.12
N LEU A 324 5.10 24.39 7.01
CA LEU A 324 4.29 23.97 8.15
C LEU A 324 4.88 22.74 8.85
N ASN A 325 5.35 21.74 8.11
CA ASN A 325 5.98 20.56 8.69
C ASN A 325 7.25 20.94 9.48
N MET A 326 8.12 21.77 8.91
CA MET A 326 9.34 22.23 9.59
C MET A 326 9.05 23.07 10.83
N PHE A 327 8.10 24.02 10.75
CA PHE A 327 7.70 24.80 11.92
C PHE A 327 7.01 23.95 12.98
N GLY A 328 6.16 23.00 12.59
CA GLY A 328 5.53 22.06 13.53
C GLY A 328 6.57 21.23 14.28
N ILE A 329 7.56 20.69 13.56
CA ILE A 329 8.71 19.98 14.16
C ILE A 329 9.49 20.88 15.13
N PHE A 330 9.77 22.12 14.74
CA PHE A 330 10.43 23.09 15.61
C PHE A 330 9.62 23.38 16.87
N PHE A 331 8.30 23.57 16.75
CA PHE A 331 7.41 23.85 17.86
C PHE A 331 7.30 22.67 18.85
N ILE A 332 7.35 21.43 18.38
CA ILE A 332 7.44 20.24 19.24
C ILE A 332 8.68 20.32 20.13
N LEU A 333 9.83 20.63 19.53
CA LEU A 333 11.10 20.70 20.26
C LEU A 333 11.15 21.91 21.20
N ALA A 334 10.69 23.08 20.75
CA ALA A 334 10.67 24.31 21.55
C ALA A 334 9.74 24.23 22.76
N ALA A 335 8.72 23.36 22.72
CA ALA A 335 7.86 23.08 23.85
C ALA A 335 8.47 22.14 24.90
N HIS A 336 9.64 21.53 24.63
CA HIS A 336 10.31 20.57 25.52
C HIS A 336 9.40 19.37 25.92
N GLU A 337 8.45 19.03 25.05
CA GLU A 337 7.50 17.92 25.25
C GLU A 337 8.07 16.58 24.76
N HIS A 338 9.01 16.62 23.81
CA HIS A 338 9.69 15.45 23.26
C HIS A 338 11.20 15.70 23.16
N TYR A 339 11.99 14.64 23.28
CA TYR A 339 13.43 14.70 23.00
C TYR A 339 13.69 14.94 21.51
N SER A 340 14.83 15.54 21.16
CA SER A 340 15.22 15.76 19.78
C SER A 340 15.48 14.46 19.02
N ILE A 341 16.00 13.43 19.69
CA ILE A 341 16.13 12.08 19.11
C ILE A 341 14.77 11.48 18.77
N ASP A 342 13.76 11.77 19.58
CA ASP A 342 12.41 11.24 19.41
C ASP A 342 11.80 11.75 18.09
N VAL A 343 11.91 13.06 17.88
CA VAL A 343 11.49 13.76 16.66
C VAL A 343 12.29 13.30 15.44
N PHE A 344 13.61 13.17 15.56
CA PHE A 344 14.47 12.72 14.45
C PHE A 344 14.12 11.31 13.98
N VAL A 345 13.99 10.35 14.91
CA VAL A 345 13.65 8.96 14.59
C VAL A 345 12.24 8.87 14.00
N ALA A 346 11.27 9.63 14.54
CA ALA A 346 9.93 9.72 14.01
C ALA A 346 9.90 10.20 12.54
N PHE A 347 10.62 11.28 12.24
CA PHE A 347 10.76 11.79 10.88
C PHE A 347 11.43 10.76 9.96
N TYR A 348 12.52 10.14 10.40
CA TYR A 348 13.27 9.17 9.60
C TYR A 348 12.44 7.93 9.24
N ILE A 349 11.84 7.27 10.23
CA ILE A 349 11.04 6.06 10.01
C ILE A 349 9.81 6.36 9.16
N THR A 350 9.10 7.45 9.45
CA THR A 350 7.93 7.86 8.64
C THR A 350 8.34 8.08 7.19
N SER A 351 9.47 8.77 6.97
CA SER A 351 9.96 9.05 5.63
C SER A 351 10.37 7.79 4.87
N ARG A 352 11.08 6.87 5.53
CA ARG A 352 11.52 5.60 4.91
C ARG A 352 10.35 4.68 4.62
N LEU A 353 9.41 4.54 5.55
CA LEU A 353 8.22 3.72 5.33
C LEU A 353 7.36 4.28 4.19
N PHE A 354 7.18 5.60 4.12
CA PHE A 354 6.48 6.25 3.03
C PHE A 354 7.16 5.98 1.67
N LEU A 355 8.48 6.21 1.59
CA LEU A 355 9.24 6.00 0.36
C LEU A 355 9.21 4.53 -0.08
N TYR A 356 9.46 3.59 0.84
CA TYR A 356 9.44 2.16 0.53
C TYR A 356 8.06 1.69 0.07
N TYR A 357 7.00 2.15 0.72
CA TYR A 357 5.64 1.83 0.33
C TYR A 357 5.32 2.30 -1.09
N HIS A 358 5.60 3.57 -1.40
CA HIS A 358 5.32 4.14 -2.73
C HIS A 358 6.24 3.57 -3.80
N THR A 359 7.51 3.30 -3.49
CA THR A 359 8.44 2.64 -4.42
C THR A 359 7.93 1.24 -4.80
N LEU A 360 7.43 0.47 -3.83
CA LEU A 360 6.86 -0.86 -4.10
C LEU A 360 5.52 -0.77 -4.83
N ALA A 361 4.65 0.17 -4.45
CA ALA A 361 3.34 0.34 -5.08
C ALA A 361 3.45 0.82 -6.53
N ASN A 362 4.45 1.64 -6.84
CA ASN A 362 4.64 2.22 -8.17
C ASN A 362 5.42 1.30 -9.12
N ASN A 363 6.22 0.34 -8.60
CA ASN A 363 7.05 -0.55 -9.41
C ASN A 363 6.58 -2.01 -9.33
N GLN A 364 5.56 -2.36 -10.11
CA GLN A 364 5.00 -3.72 -10.14
C GLN A 364 5.99 -4.81 -10.58
N ALA A 365 6.96 -4.50 -11.44
CA ALA A 365 7.98 -5.46 -11.88
C ALA A 365 8.78 -6.06 -10.71
N LEU A 366 8.98 -5.29 -9.62
CA LEU A 366 9.60 -5.79 -8.39
C LEU A 366 8.67 -6.72 -7.62
N MET A 367 7.36 -6.49 -7.67
CA MET A 367 6.36 -7.27 -6.95
C MET A 367 6.06 -8.61 -7.63
N GLN A 368 5.96 -8.65 -8.96
CA GLN A 368 5.63 -9.88 -9.69
C GLN A 368 6.76 -10.92 -9.62
N ARG A 369 8.03 -10.49 -9.70
CA ARG A 369 9.19 -11.38 -9.70
C ARG A 369 9.39 -12.12 -8.38
N ASP A 370 8.97 -11.51 -7.26
CA ASP A 370 9.17 -12.01 -5.89
C ASP A 370 7.86 -12.05 -5.07
N SER A 371 6.72 -12.33 -5.71
CA SER A 371 5.36 -12.28 -5.12
C SER A 371 5.22 -13.07 -3.80
N ASN A 372 5.83 -14.25 -3.72
CA ASN A 372 5.83 -15.06 -2.50
C ASN A 372 6.61 -14.40 -1.35
N ARG A 373 7.74 -13.73 -1.63
CA ARG A 373 8.54 -13.04 -0.61
C ARG A 373 7.82 -11.79 -0.14
N THR A 374 7.28 -10.98 -1.05
CA THR A 374 6.53 -9.77 -0.69
C THR A 374 5.33 -10.09 0.19
N ARG A 375 4.64 -11.21 -0.04
CA ARG A 375 3.51 -11.65 0.80
C ARG A 375 3.93 -12.07 2.21
N ILE A 376 5.13 -12.63 2.37
CA ILE A 376 5.67 -13.05 3.68
C ILE A 376 6.18 -11.85 4.48
N TRP A 377 6.98 -10.98 3.84
CA TRP A 377 7.61 -9.85 4.51
C TRP A 377 6.66 -8.66 4.71
N PHE A 378 5.71 -8.46 3.79
CA PHE A 378 4.77 -7.34 3.80
C PHE A 378 3.33 -7.79 3.50
N PRO A 379 2.71 -8.61 4.38
CA PRO A 379 1.39 -9.19 4.14
C PRO A 379 0.28 -8.13 3.99
N LEU A 380 0.31 -7.07 4.83
CA LEU A 380 -0.65 -5.96 4.76
C LEU A 380 -0.53 -5.19 3.44
N PHE A 381 0.70 -4.93 3.00
CA PHE A 381 0.98 -4.28 1.72
C PHE A 381 0.44 -5.12 0.55
N SER A 382 0.78 -6.41 0.51
CA SER A 382 0.37 -7.33 -0.55
C SER A 382 -1.16 -7.44 -0.65
N PHE A 383 -1.88 -7.40 0.47
CA PHE A 383 -3.34 -7.40 0.48
C PHE A 383 -3.96 -6.10 -0.06
N PHE A 384 -3.46 -4.95 0.38
CA PHE A 384 -4.03 -3.66 -0.02
C PHE A 384 -3.69 -3.28 -1.46
N GLU A 385 -2.50 -3.57 -1.95
CA GLU A 385 -2.04 -3.18 -3.29
C GLU A 385 -2.22 -4.29 -4.35
N SER A 386 -2.86 -5.42 -4.03
CA SER A 386 -3.04 -6.57 -4.95
C SER A 386 -3.75 -6.23 -6.27
N SER A 387 -4.51 -5.13 -6.30
CA SER A 387 -5.47 -4.80 -7.37
C SER A 387 -5.24 -3.41 -7.96
N VAL A 388 -4.19 -2.70 -7.52
CA VAL A 388 -3.77 -1.42 -8.05
C VAL A 388 -2.46 -1.65 -8.79
N ASP A 389 -2.45 -1.28 -10.06
CA ASP A 389 -1.30 -1.49 -10.93
C ASP A 389 -0.65 -0.16 -11.27
N GLY A 390 0.45 0.20 -10.61
CA GLY A 390 1.26 1.37 -10.98
C GLY A 390 0.86 2.68 -10.30
N ILE A 391 1.33 3.79 -10.86
CA ILE A 391 1.22 5.12 -10.26
C ILE A 391 -0.22 5.63 -10.37
N VAL A 392 -0.78 6.06 -9.24
CA VAL A 392 -2.09 6.72 -9.20
C VAL A 392 -1.96 8.12 -9.81
N PRO A 393 -2.69 8.44 -10.90
CA PRO A 393 -2.61 9.76 -11.51
C PRO A 393 -3.31 10.81 -10.63
N ASN A 394 -2.75 12.02 -10.61
CA ASN A 394 -3.27 13.17 -9.86
C ASN A 394 -4.42 13.84 -10.63
N GLU A 395 -5.54 13.12 -10.77
CA GLU A 395 -6.76 13.59 -11.41
C GLU A 395 -7.78 14.08 -10.38
N TYR A 396 -8.36 15.25 -10.62
CA TYR A 396 -9.34 15.87 -9.73
C TYR A 396 -10.70 15.99 -10.40
N GLU A 397 -11.74 15.77 -9.62
CA GLU A 397 -13.13 15.98 -10.02
C GLU A 397 -13.54 17.44 -9.79
N SER A 398 -14.41 17.96 -10.66
CA SER A 398 -14.96 19.30 -10.47
C SER A 398 -15.90 19.35 -9.26
N PRO A 399 -15.96 20.48 -8.52
CA PRO A 399 -16.80 20.61 -7.33
C PRO A 399 -18.28 20.29 -7.58
N SER A 400 -18.80 20.67 -8.76
CA SER A 400 -20.18 20.42 -9.17
C SER A 400 -20.47 18.93 -9.36
N LEU A 401 -19.51 18.17 -9.91
CA LEU A 401 -19.66 16.73 -10.13
C LEU A 401 -19.68 15.97 -8.80
N ILE A 402 -18.84 16.36 -7.85
CA ILE A 402 -18.77 15.77 -6.52
C ILE A 402 -20.09 15.99 -5.76
N ILE A 403 -20.63 17.22 -5.81
CA ILE A 403 -21.92 17.54 -5.17
C ILE A 403 -23.05 16.74 -5.83
N CYS A 404 -23.09 16.66 -7.16
CA CYS A 404 -24.07 15.83 -7.86
C CYS A 404 -23.97 14.36 -7.46
N ASN A 405 -22.76 13.79 -7.41
CA ASN A 405 -22.53 12.41 -7.01
C ASN A 405 -22.96 12.17 -5.56
N LEU A 406 -22.61 13.05 -4.62
CA LEU A 406 -23.03 12.97 -3.21
C LEU A 406 -24.55 13.05 -3.05
N VAL A 407 -25.21 13.94 -3.80
CA VAL A 407 -26.68 14.08 -3.78
C VAL A 407 -27.35 12.84 -4.37
N CYS A 408 -26.82 12.29 -5.46
CA CYS A 408 -27.32 11.05 -6.05
C CYS A 408 -27.14 9.86 -5.10
N THR A 409 -25.95 9.65 -4.54
CA THR A 409 -25.69 8.60 -3.55
C THR A 409 -26.54 8.78 -2.29
N GLY A 410 -26.74 10.02 -1.83
CA GLY A 410 -27.61 10.33 -0.71
C GLY A 410 -29.07 9.98 -0.99
N LYS A 411 -29.57 10.24 -2.21
CA LYS A 411 -30.90 9.82 -2.67
C LYS A 411 -31.01 8.30 -2.73
N ASP A 412 -30.01 7.61 -3.25
CA ASP A 412 -30.01 6.14 -3.36
C ASP A 412 -30.03 5.49 -1.98
N ILE A 413 -29.20 5.96 -1.04
CA ILE A 413 -29.20 5.50 0.36
C ILE A 413 -30.56 5.79 1.01
N TRP A 414 -31.14 6.97 0.80
CA TRP A 414 -32.47 7.31 1.30
C TRP A 414 -33.55 6.38 0.74
N HIS A 415 -33.50 6.05 -0.56
CA HIS A 415 -34.40 5.08 -1.19
C HIS A 415 -34.20 3.67 -0.62
N LEU A 416 -32.97 3.25 -0.35
CA LEU A 416 -32.63 1.94 0.22
C LEU A 416 -33.07 1.80 1.69
N VAL A 417 -32.90 2.86 2.48
CA VAL A 417 -33.39 2.95 3.86
C VAL A 417 -34.92 2.98 3.89
N ARG A 418 -35.56 3.78 3.02
CA ARG A 418 -37.02 3.83 2.89
C ARG A 418 -37.60 2.49 2.46
N SER A 419 -36.96 1.81 1.50
CA SER A 419 -37.28 0.44 1.08
C SER A 419 -37.20 -0.53 2.26
N SER A 420 -36.10 -0.50 3.02
CA SER A 420 -35.88 -1.36 4.19
C SER A 420 -36.91 -1.10 5.31
N ILE A 421 -37.29 0.16 5.55
CA ILE A 421 -38.33 0.54 6.52
C ILE A 421 -39.71 0.09 6.04
N CYS A 422 -40.03 0.23 4.75
CA CYS A 422 -41.26 -0.28 4.15
C CYS A 422 -41.34 -1.81 4.25
N PHE A 423 -40.24 -2.52 3.97
CA PHE A 423 -40.15 -3.97 4.12
C PHE A 423 -40.34 -4.40 5.57
N ARG A 424 -39.74 -3.68 6.53
CA ARG A 424 -39.89 -3.94 7.97
C ARG A 424 -41.31 -3.63 8.48
N LYS A 425 -42.02 -2.66 7.90
CA LYS A 425 -43.46 -2.40 8.15
C LYS A 425 -44.35 -3.48 7.55
N SER A 426 -44.05 -3.93 6.33
CA SER A 426 -44.78 -5.03 5.67
C SER A 426 -44.64 -6.34 6.46
N TRP A 427 -43.44 -6.67 6.91
CA TRP A 427 -43.18 -7.86 7.75
C TRP A 427 -43.89 -7.79 9.11
N ARG A 428 -43.97 -6.59 9.72
CA ARG A 428 -44.74 -6.38 10.96
C ARG A 428 -46.25 -6.55 10.75
N ASN A 429 -46.78 -6.11 9.61
CA ASN A 429 -48.20 -6.28 9.27
C ASN A 429 -48.58 -7.73 8.94
N VAL A 430 -47.68 -8.50 8.31
CA VAL A 430 -47.87 -9.94 8.07
C VAL A 430 -47.92 -10.73 9.39
N ASN A 431 -47.05 -10.43 10.34
CA ASN A 431 -47.08 -11.07 11.66
C ASN A 431 -48.31 -10.67 12.50
N HIS A 432 -48.82 -9.43 12.36
CA HIS A 432 -50.06 -9.02 13.04
C HIS A 432 -51.34 -9.58 12.40
N GLY A 433 -51.31 -9.89 11.09
CA GLY A 433 -52.40 -10.53 10.36
C GLY A 433 -52.54 -12.03 10.66
N SER A 434 -51.44 -12.73 10.93
CA SER A 434 -51.46 -14.14 11.32
C SER A 434 -52.08 -14.36 12.71
N VAL A 435 -51.88 -13.45 13.66
CA VAL A 435 -52.45 -13.55 15.02
C VAL A 435 -53.96 -13.29 15.07
N LYS A 436 -54.52 -12.49 14.14
CA LYS A 436 -55.97 -12.17 14.12
C LYS A 436 -56.84 -13.24 13.44
N ASN A 437 -56.27 -14.15 12.63
CA ASN A 437 -57.04 -15.21 11.99
C ASN A 437 -57.17 -16.50 12.82
N SER A 438 -56.47 -16.60 13.96
CA SER A 438 -56.56 -17.76 14.87
C SER A 438 -57.69 -17.68 15.91
N THR A 439 -58.43 -16.56 15.99
CA THR A 439 -59.41 -16.29 17.07
C THR A 439 -60.87 -16.20 16.59
N LYS A 440 -61.18 -16.63 15.36
CA LYS A 440 -62.52 -16.49 14.76
C LYS A 440 -63.15 -17.78 14.20
N LYS A 441 -62.76 -18.95 14.71
CA LYS A 441 -63.41 -20.25 14.40
C LYS A 441 -63.64 -21.07 15.67
N GLU A 442 -64.44 -20.55 16.59
CA GLU A 442 -65.21 -21.37 17.52
C GLU A 442 -66.57 -20.68 17.73
N HIS A 443 -67.57 -21.16 16.98
CA HIS A 443 -68.96 -21.26 17.41
C HIS A 443 -69.68 -22.28 16.53
#